data_AF-A0A7S2I9B3-F1
#
_entry.id   AF-A0A7S2I9B3-F1
#
_cell.length_a   1.000
_cell.length_b   1.000
_cell.length_c   1.000
_cell.angle_alpha   90.00
_cell.angle_beta   90.00
_cell.angle_gamma   90.00
#
_symmetry.space_group_name_H-M   'P 1'
#
loop_
_entity.id
_entity.type
_entity.pdbx_description
1 polymer ?
#
loop_
_entity_poly.entity_id
_entity_poly.type
_entity_poly.pdbx_seq_one_letter_code
_entity_poly.pdbx_strand_id
1 'polypeptide(L)'
;AIVPPLFQIAEKHLRDDKAEFKKIITPIIELLFTVNDRGIRGALLSRTSLFAAQLDDPALNKSVFEPMCSGFTDSSGPLRELTLKSSISLVPHLTPANLEKLTRYLVRLQGDPDASIRTNTVIFIGKIAPNLSEM
;
A
#
# COMPACT_ATOMS: atom_id res chain seq x y z
N ALA A 1 11.13 14.65 9.24
CA ALA A 1 11.30 13.45 10.09
C ALA A 1 10.15 13.21 11.09
N ILE A 2 8.90 13.62 10.79
CA ILE A 2 7.76 13.55 11.74
C ILE A 2 6.86 12.32 11.51
N VAL A 3 6.90 11.73 10.30
CA VAL A 3 6.01 10.63 9.90
C VAL A 3 6.23 9.35 10.74
N PRO A 4 7.47 8.88 11.02
CA PRO A 4 7.65 7.68 11.83
C PRO A 4 7.14 7.84 13.29
N PRO A 5 7.45 8.94 14.01
CA PRO A 5 6.87 9.18 15.35
C PRO A 5 5.34 9.22 15.37
N LEU A 6 4.70 9.84 14.37
CA LEU A 6 3.24 9.91 14.26
C LEU A 6 2.61 8.51 14.32
N PHE A 7 3.06 7.60 13.46
CA PHE A 7 2.50 6.24 13.42
C PHE A 7 2.88 5.40 14.63
N GLN A 8 4.04 5.65 15.25
CA GLN A 8 4.42 4.98 16.49
C GLN A 8 3.51 5.39 17.66
N ILE A 9 3.15 6.67 17.76
CA ILE A 9 2.18 7.15 18.77
C ILE A 9 0.80 6.55 18.50
N ALA A 10 0.35 6.57 17.24
CA ALA A 10 -0.93 5.99 16.85
C ALA A 10 -1.01 4.49 17.21
N GLU A 11 0.02 3.72 16.90
CA GLU A 11 0.09 2.29 17.22
C GLU A 11 0.15 2.03 18.73
N LYS A 12 0.78 2.91 19.51
CA LYS A 12 0.90 2.72 20.95
C LYS A 12 -0.35 3.15 21.73
N HIS A 13 -1.09 4.14 21.24
CA HIS A 13 -2.17 4.79 21.98
C HIS A 13 -3.56 4.63 21.37
N LEU A 14 -3.66 4.33 20.08
CA LEU A 14 -4.94 4.22 19.37
C LEU A 14 -5.21 2.78 18.85
N ARG A 15 -4.28 1.84 19.04
CA ARG A 15 -4.40 0.48 18.48
C ARG A 15 -5.62 -0.31 18.98
N ASP A 16 -6.00 -0.09 20.23
CA ASP A 16 -7.12 -0.80 20.86
C ASP A 16 -8.49 -0.15 20.55
N ASP A 17 -8.49 1.07 20.01
CA ASP A 17 -9.69 1.79 19.57
C ASP A 17 -9.62 2.07 18.07
N LYS A 18 -10.08 1.09 17.28
CA LYS A 18 -10.11 1.19 15.81
C LYS A 18 -10.93 2.38 15.30
N ALA A 19 -11.99 2.77 16.02
CA ALA A 19 -12.85 3.86 15.60
C ALA A 19 -12.11 5.20 15.73
N GLU A 20 -11.45 5.43 16.86
CA GLU A 20 -10.64 6.64 17.07
C GLU A 20 -9.37 6.63 16.19
N PHE A 21 -8.72 5.47 16.00
CA PHE A 21 -7.63 5.31 15.04
C PHE A 21 -8.08 5.75 13.64
N LYS A 22 -9.19 5.21 13.13
CA LYS A 22 -9.71 5.55 11.82
C LYS A 22 -10.00 7.04 11.70
N LYS A 23 -10.67 7.61 12.70
CA LYS A 23 -11.07 9.03 12.71
C LYS A 23 -9.88 9.99 12.67
N ILE A 24 -8.81 9.68 13.42
CA ILE A 24 -7.62 10.54 13.50
C ILE A 24 -6.67 10.28 12.33
N ILE A 25 -6.39 9.01 12.02
CA ILE A 25 -5.28 8.61 11.15
C ILE A 25 -5.64 8.63 9.67
N THR A 26 -6.87 8.28 9.29
CA THR A 26 -7.27 8.22 7.86
C THR A 26 -7.06 9.56 7.14
N PRO A 27 -7.52 10.72 7.66
CA PRO A 27 -7.31 12.01 7.00
C PRO A 27 -5.82 12.38 6.87
N ILE A 28 -5.00 11.96 7.85
CA ILE A 28 -3.56 12.22 7.84
C ILE A 28 -2.87 11.36 6.77
N ILE A 29 -3.25 10.09 6.61
CA ILE A 29 -2.73 9.24 5.54
C ILE A 29 -3.04 9.85 4.17
N GLU A 30 -4.28 10.29 3.94
CA GLU A 30 -4.68 10.93 2.68
C GLU A 30 -3.82 12.15 2.40
N LEU A 31 -3.67 13.04 3.39
CA LEU A 31 -2.82 14.22 3.29
C LEU A 31 -1.37 13.86 2.97
N LEU A 32 -0.79 12.90 3.69
CA LEU A 32 0.61 12.50 3.51
C LEU A 32 0.87 11.89 2.13
N PHE A 33 -0.09 11.18 1.54
CA PHE A 33 0.05 10.67 0.17
C PHE A 33 0.04 11.77 -0.90
N THR A 34 -0.60 12.93 -0.63
CA THR A 34 -0.53 14.09 -1.54
C THR A 34 0.84 14.75 -1.57
N VAL A 35 1.67 14.52 -0.54
CA VAL A 35 3.01 15.08 -0.49
C VAL A 35 3.90 14.35 -1.49
N ASN A 36 4.44 15.06 -2.47
CA ASN A 36 5.33 14.49 -3.48
C ASN A 36 6.77 14.32 -2.96
N ASP A 37 6.90 13.58 -1.85
CA ASP A 37 8.17 13.26 -1.21
C ASP A 37 8.33 11.73 -1.09
N ARG A 38 9.46 11.22 -1.60
CA ARG A 38 9.73 9.78 -1.63
C ARG A 38 9.96 9.19 -0.24
N GLY A 39 10.52 9.97 0.68
CA GLY A 39 10.74 9.54 2.07
C GLY A 39 9.42 9.37 2.82
N ILE A 40 8.49 10.32 2.64
CA ILE A 40 7.13 10.23 3.18
C ILE A 40 6.40 9.04 2.59
N ARG A 41 6.44 8.87 1.25
CA ARG A 41 5.82 7.72 0.59
C ARG A 41 6.41 6.39 1.08
N GLY A 42 7.73 6.29 1.19
CA GLY A 42 8.39 5.10 1.74
C GLY A 42 7.98 4.81 3.19
N ALA A 43 7.79 5.84 4.01
CA ALA A 43 7.33 5.68 5.39
C ALA A 43 5.89 5.17 5.46
N LEU A 44 4.99 5.65 4.59
CA LEU A 44 3.61 5.17 4.49
C LEU A 44 3.56 3.70 3.99
N LEU A 45 4.31 3.39 2.93
CA LEU A 45 4.40 2.03 2.38
C LEU A 45 4.95 1.03 3.41
N SER A 46 5.87 1.44 4.26
CA SER A 46 6.41 0.57 5.33
C SER A 46 5.40 0.28 6.46
N ARG A 47 4.22 0.91 6.44
CA ARG A 47 3.16 0.80 7.46
C ARG A 47 1.85 0.23 6.90
N THR A 48 1.82 -0.24 5.65
CA THR A 48 0.60 -0.73 5.02
C THR A 48 -0.07 -1.87 5.77
N SER A 49 0.71 -2.76 6.41
CA SER A 49 0.17 -3.83 7.27
C SER A 49 -0.52 -3.30 8.54
N LEU A 50 -0.04 -2.19 9.12
CA LEU A 50 -0.73 -1.53 10.24
C LEU A 50 -2.08 -0.98 9.77
N PHE A 51 -2.11 -0.36 8.59
CA PHE A 51 -3.35 0.17 8.02
C PHE A 51 -4.36 -0.94 7.75
N ALA A 52 -3.93 -2.05 7.14
CA ALA A 52 -4.78 -3.21 6.90
C ALA A 52 -5.40 -3.79 8.19
N ALA A 53 -4.67 -3.73 9.31
CA ALA A 53 -5.17 -4.22 10.60
C ALA A 53 -6.18 -3.27 11.29
N GLN A 54 -6.09 -1.97 11.01
CA GLN A 54 -6.80 -0.92 11.77
C GLN A 54 -7.94 -0.25 11.00
N LEU A 55 -7.82 -0.15 9.67
CA LEU A 55 -8.81 0.50 8.81
C LEU A 55 -9.78 -0.52 8.21
N ASP A 56 -10.96 -0.04 7.83
CA ASP A 56 -11.95 -0.82 7.09
C ASP A 56 -11.69 -0.77 5.57
N ASP A 57 -12.23 -1.75 4.84
CA ASP A 57 -12.01 -1.90 3.40
C ASP A 57 -12.30 -0.61 2.60
N PRO A 58 -13.37 0.17 2.86
CA PRO A 58 -13.60 1.43 2.15
C PRO A 58 -12.44 2.42 2.30
N ALA A 59 -11.89 2.58 3.52
CA ALA A 59 -10.76 3.46 3.77
C ALA A 59 -9.47 2.91 3.16
N LEU A 60 -9.23 1.60 3.23
CA LEU A 60 -8.07 0.96 2.59
C LEU A 60 -8.07 1.19 1.08
N ASN A 61 -9.22 1.01 0.43
CA ASN A 61 -9.32 1.17 -1.01
C ASN A 61 -9.15 2.63 -1.46
N LYS A 62 -9.84 3.58 -0.80
CA LYS A 62 -9.85 4.99 -1.21
C LYS A 62 -8.65 5.78 -0.72
N SER A 63 -8.28 5.61 0.55
CA SER A 63 -7.34 6.49 1.24
C SER A 63 -5.91 5.93 1.26
N VAL A 64 -5.74 4.63 0.98
CA VAL A 64 -4.43 3.96 1.00
C VAL A 64 -4.05 3.44 -0.39
N PHE A 65 -4.83 2.51 -0.95
CA PHE A 65 -4.48 1.84 -2.20
C PHE A 65 -4.48 2.79 -3.40
N GLU A 66 -5.54 3.57 -3.58
CA GLU A 66 -5.63 4.51 -4.70
C GLU A 66 -4.43 5.48 -4.76
N PRO A 67 -4.05 6.18 -3.68
CA PRO A 67 -2.88 7.04 -3.69
C PRO A 67 -1.54 6.30 -3.82
N MET A 68 -1.42 5.08 -3.28
CA MET A 68 -0.17 4.30 -3.36
C MET A 68 0.19 3.90 -4.79
N CYS A 69 -0.81 3.76 -5.68
CA CYS A 69 -0.63 3.25 -7.03
C CYS A 69 0.37 4.04 -7.88
N SER A 70 0.54 5.34 -7.60
CA SER A 70 1.56 6.19 -8.24
C SER A 70 2.98 5.67 -8.05
N GLY A 71 3.25 4.94 -6.96
CA GLY A 71 4.54 4.34 -6.66
C GLY A 71 4.96 3.23 -7.61
N PHE A 72 4.01 2.56 -8.28
CA PHE A 72 4.33 1.52 -9.27
C PHE A 72 5.02 2.04 -10.53
N THR A 73 4.90 3.34 -10.81
CA THR A 73 5.48 3.98 -11.99
C THR A 73 6.53 5.04 -11.62
N ASP A 74 7.03 5.04 -10.38
CA ASP A 74 8.06 5.99 -9.96
C ASP A 74 9.39 5.73 -10.70
N SER A 75 10.14 6.78 -11.01
CA SER A 75 11.46 6.63 -11.64
C SER A 75 12.49 5.94 -10.74
N SER A 76 12.29 5.92 -9.43
CA SER A 76 13.12 5.20 -8.47
C SER A 76 12.74 3.71 -8.39
N GLY A 77 13.63 2.83 -8.84
CA GLY A 77 13.50 1.37 -8.72
C GLY A 77 13.17 0.90 -7.29
N PRO A 78 13.92 1.32 -6.26
CA PRO A 78 13.63 0.96 -4.88
C PRO A 78 12.23 1.33 -4.41
N LEU A 79 11.66 2.45 -4.88
CA LEU A 79 10.30 2.84 -4.50
C LEU A 79 9.23 2.02 -5.22
N ARG A 80 9.44 1.68 -6.49
CA ARG A 80 8.58 0.73 -7.21
C ARG A 80 8.56 -0.62 -6.51
N GLU A 81 9.74 -1.13 -6.14
CA GLU A 81 9.89 -2.40 -5.42
C GLU A 81 9.20 -2.38 -4.06
N LEU A 82 9.38 -1.29 -3.29
CA LEU A 82 8.70 -1.11 -2.01
C LEU A 82 7.18 -1.07 -2.18
N THR A 83 6.69 -0.35 -3.19
CA THR A 83 5.25 -0.27 -3.49
C THR A 83 4.67 -1.67 -3.76
N LEU A 84 5.34 -2.46 -4.62
CA LEU A 84 4.98 -3.85 -4.88
C LEU A 84 4.92 -4.68 -3.59
N LYS A 85 5.97 -4.66 -2.77
CA LYS A 85 6.02 -5.45 -1.54
C LYS A 85 4.93 -5.03 -0.55
N SER A 86 4.69 -3.73 -0.41
CA SER A 86 3.71 -3.18 0.53
C SER A 86 2.27 -3.48 0.15
N SER A 87 1.95 -3.64 -1.14
CA SER A 87 0.59 -3.96 -1.58
C SER A 87 0.10 -5.34 -1.15
N ILE A 88 0.98 -6.27 -0.78
CA ILE A 88 0.59 -7.66 -0.47
C ILE A 88 -0.41 -7.73 0.69
N SER A 89 -0.27 -6.86 1.70
CA SER A 89 -1.15 -6.84 2.87
C SER A 89 -2.53 -6.25 2.58
N LEU A 90 -2.69 -5.53 1.47
CA LEU A 90 -3.97 -4.94 1.07
C LEU A 90 -4.81 -5.89 0.21
N VAL A 91 -4.20 -6.86 -0.46
CA VAL A 91 -4.87 -7.73 -1.45
C VAL A 91 -6.17 -8.34 -0.93
N PRO A 92 -6.26 -8.88 0.31
CA PRO A 92 -7.51 -9.47 0.81
C PRO A 92 -8.65 -8.45 1.02
N HIS A 93 -8.33 -7.16 1.03
CA HIS A 93 -9.25 -6.06 1.33
C HIS A 93 -9.64 -5.27 0.07
N LEU A 94 -9.05 -5.58 -1.09
CA LEU A 94 -9.30 -4.81 -2.31
C LEU A 94 -10.67 -5.11 -2.88
N THR A 95 -11.36 -4.06 -3.33
CA THR A 95 -12.55 -4.23 -4.17
C THR A 95 -12.18 -4.88 -5.51
N PRO A 96 -13.12 -5.54 -6.21
CA PRO A 96 -12.84 -6.13 -7.51
C PRO A 96 -12.21 -5.15 -8.52
N ALA A 97 -12.68 -3.90 -8.52
CA ALA A 97 -12.13 -2.84 -9.38
C ALA A 97 -10.66 -2.51 -9.05
N ASN A 98 -10.31 -2.44 -7.76
CA ASN A 98 -8.95 -2.17 -7.31
C ASN A 98 -8.03 -3.39 -7.48
N LEU A 99 -8.56 -4.60 -7.33
CA LEU A 99 -7.84 -5.83 -7.62
C LEU A 99 -7.50 -5.92 -9.12
N GLU A 100 -8.44 -5.63 -10.00
CA GLU A 100 -8.20 -5.54 -11.45
C GLU A 100 -7.14 -4.47 -11.78
N LYS A 101 -7.23 -3.31 -11.11
CA LYS A 101 -6.24 -2.23 -11.22
C LYS A 101 -4.85 -2.68 -10.77
N LEU A 102 -4.73 -3.38 -9.65
CA LEU A 102 -3.46 -3.96 -9.19
C LEU A 102 -2.89 -4.91 -10.25
N THR A 103 -3.70 -5.80 -10.79
CA THR A 103 -3.29 -6.76 -11.82
C THR A 103 -2.70 -6.06 -13.05
N ARG A 104 -3.27 -4.94 -13.49
CA ARG A 104 -2.70 -4.14 -14.59
C ARG A 104 -1.30 -3.59 -14.27
N TYR A 105 -1.04 -3.20 -13.02
CA TYR A 105 0.31 -2.81 -12.60
C TYR A 105 1.27 -4.00 -12.58
N LEU A 106 0.83 -5.15 -12.05
CA LEU A 106 1.65 -6.37 -12.01
C LEU A 106 2.06 -6.84 -13.40
N VAL A 107 1.15 -6.80 -14.39
CA VAL A 107 1.48 -7.10 -15.80
C VAL A 107 2.59 -6.19 -16.33
N ARG A 108 2.53 -4.89 -16.03
CA ARG A 108 3.56 -3.93 -16.45
C ARG A 108 4.90 -4.18 -15.76
N LEU A 109 4.89 -4.47 -14.45
CA LEU A 109 6.11 -4.70 -13.67
C LEU A 109 6.86 -5.98 -14.07
N GLN A 110 6.22 -6.94 -14.75
CA GLN A 110 6.93 -8.06 -15.35
C GLN A 110 7.95 -7.62 -16.43
N GLY A 111 7.77 -6.43 -17.02
CA GLY A 111 8.70 -5.81 -17.95
C GLY A 111 9.58 -4.71 -17.32
N ASP A 112 9.67 -4.63 -15.99
CA ASP A 112 10.43 -3.59 -15.31
C ASP A 112 11.94 -3.64 -15.67
N PRO A 113 12.64 -2.50 -15.85
CA PRO A 113 14.08 -2.49 -16.09
C PRO A 113 14.90 -3.25 -15.03
N ASP A 114 14.47 -3.18 -13.77
CA ASP A 114 15.17 -3.79 -12.65
C ASP A 114 14.82 -5.28 -12.52
N ALA A 115 15.83 -6.15 -12.64
CA ALA A 115 15.64 -7.60 -12.59
C ALA A 115 15.04 -8.10 -11.26
N SER A 116 15.38 -7.44 -10.14
CA SER A 116 14.80 -7.72 -8.82
C SER A 116 13.28 -7.53 -8.82
N ILE A 117 12.79 -6.46 -9.46
CA ILE A 117 11.36 -6.14 -9.51
C ILE A 117 10.61 -7.16 -10.35
N ARG A 118 11.16 -7.56 -11.51
CA ARG A 118 10.56 -8.61 -12.34
C ARG A 118 10.40 -9.93 -11.56
N THR A 119 11.46 -10.37 -10.88
CA THR A 119 11.42 -11.58 -10.04
C THR A 119 10.37 -11.47 -8.93
N ASN A 120 10.38 -10.36 -8.18
CA ASN A 120 9.42 -10.14 -7.10
C ASN A 120 7.97 -10.08 -7.60
N THR A 121 7.75 -9.55 -8.81
CA THR A 121 6.42 -9.46 -9.42
C THR A 121 5.86 -10.85 -9.71
N VAL A 122 6.67 -11.76 -10.28
CA VAL A 122 6.25 -13.15 -10.53
C VAL A 122 5.93 -13.87 -9.22
N ILE A 123 6.77 -13.69 -8.18
CA ILE A 123 6.50 -14.24 -6.85
C ILE A 123 5.20 -13.68 -6.26
N PHE A 124 4.98 -12.36 -6.40
CA PHE A 124 3.78 -11.69 -5.90
C PHE A 124 2.52 -12.25 -6.57
N ILE A 125 2.51 -12.38 -7.91
CA ILE A 125 1.40 -12.95 -8.67
C ILE A 125 1.08 -14.37 -8.15
N GLY A 126 2.09 -15.21 -7.95
CA GLY A 126 1.88 -16.56 -7.40
C GLY A 126 1.24 -16.55 -6.00
N LYS A 127 1.58 -15.57 -5.15
CA LYS A 127 1.00 -15.43 -3.82
C LYS A 127 -0.46 -14.96 -3.83
N ILE A 128 -0.85 -14.14 -4.80
CA ILE A 128 -2.21 -13.58 -4.88
C ILE A 128 -3.14 -14.37 -5.80
N ALA A 129 -2.65 -15.39 -6.50
CA ALA A 129 -3.43 -16.21 -7.42
C ALA A 129 -4.76 -16.73 -6.81
N PRO A 130 -4.82 -17.15 -5.52
CA PRO A 130 -6.09 -17.53 -4.90
C PRO A 130 -7.11 -16.39 -4.86
N ASN A 131 -6.66 -15.16 -4.59
CA ASN A 131 -7.52 -13.97 -4.56
C ASN A 131 -8.02 -13.55 -5.96
N LEU A 132 -7.30 -13.93 -7.01
CA LEU A 132 -7.70 -13.65 -8.40
C LEU A 132 -8.74 -14.64 -8.93
N SER A 133 -8.87 -15.81 -8.31
CA SER A 133 -9.77 -16.88 -8.77
C SER A 133 -11.23 -16.67 -8.33
N GLU A 134 -11.46 -15.72 -7.41
CA GLU A 134 -12.78 -15.32 -6.92
C GLU A 134 -13.35 -14.10 -7.67
N MET A 135 -12.70 -13.66 -8.77
CA MET A 135 -13.16 -12.58 -9.65
C MET A 135 -14.21 -13.03 -10.65
#